data_AF-A0A821PSG3-F1
#
_entry.id   AF-A0A821PSG3-F1
#
_cell.length_a   1.000
_cell.length_b   1.000
_cell.length_c   1.000
_cell.angle_alpha   90.00
_cell.angle_beta   90.00
_cell.angle_gamma   90.00
#
_symmetry.space_group_name_H-M   'P 1'
#
loop_
_entity.id
_entity.type
_entity.pdbx_description
1 polymer ?
#
loop_
_entity_poly.entity_id
_entity_poly.type
_entity_poly.pdbx_seq_one_letter_code
_entity_poly.pdbx_strand_id
1 'polypeptide(L)'
;ASPSELVTQQTTEDDSDLEADANTLPNLNEFIPNDILQVLYQTREWKFQTTINELIHTQRTHLKSLKIMVKCFREPMENFHGMSPVELDCIFRNLDQLINLHTDFKNALLQHREEAKDHVVRNIGDLILKFVRDFRDEFAHACAYFIEDQAQALKLIKKKEQSPDFAQLMR
;
A
#
# COMPACT_ATOMS: atom_id res chain seq x y z
N ALA A 1 -13.29 -38.69 6.85
CA ALA A 1 -12.83 -37.48 7.54
C ALA A 1 -12.01 -36.68 6.53
N SER A 2 -12.42 -35.44 6.26
CA SER A 2 -11.76 -34.53 5.31
C SER A 2 -10.46 -33.97 5.89
N PRO A 3 -9.45 -33.68 5.06
CA PRO A 3 -8.41 -32.73 5.40
C PRO A 3 -8.66 -31.42 4.63
N SER A 4 -9.36 -30.50 5.27
CA SER A 4 -9.44 -29.09 4.86
C SER A 4 -8.63 -28.29 5.87
N GLU A 5 -7.31 -28.24 5.69
CA GLU A 5 -6.47 -27.25 6.34
C GLU A 5 -6.28 -26.12 5.33
N LEU A 6 -7.21 -25.16 5.34
CA LEU A 6 -6.95 -23.85 4.78
C LEU A 6 -5.92 -23.19 5.69
N VAL A 7 -4.71 -23.05 5.19
CA VAL A 7 -3.67 -22.20 5.76
C VAL A 7 -4.16 -20.76 5.59
N THR A 8 -4.77 -20.21 6.64
CA THR A 8 -4.88 -18.75 6.79
C THR A 8 -3.48 -18.22 6.98
N GLN A 9 -2.85 -17.78 5.89
CA GLN A 9 -1.62 -17.00 5.96
C GLN A 9 -1.95 -15.73 6.74
N GLN A 10 -1.51 -15.69 8.00
CA GLN A 10 -1.40 -14.47 8.77
C GLN A 10 -0.45 -13.54 8.01
N THR A 11 -1.02 -12.55 7.32
CA THR A 11 -0.30 -11.36 6.90
C THR A 11 0.29 -10.74 8.15
N THR A 12 1.61 -10.77 8.28
CA THR A 12 2.34 -9.99 9.28
C THR A 12 2.15 -8.53 8.91
N GLU A 13 1.10 -7.90 9.44
CA GLU A 13 0.78 -6.50 9.20
C GLU A 13 1.87 -5.63 9.83
N ASP A 14 2.79 -5.12 9.01
CA ASP A 14 3.59 -3.94 9.35
C ASP A 14 2.65 -2.73 9.41
N ASP A 15 2.06 -2.50 10.58
CA ASP A 15 1.14 -1.38 10.84
C ASP A 15 1.85 -0.01 10.89
N SER A 16 3.17 0.04 10.72
CA SER A 16 3.91 1.30 10.66
C SER A 16 3.45 2.22 9.51
N ASP A 17 2.77 1.68 8.49
CA ASP A 17 2.18 2.47 7.42
C ASP A 17 0.97 3.28 7.90
N LEU A 18 0.22 2.81 8.91
CA LEU A 18 -0.96 3.51 9.43
C LEU A 18 -0.61 4.87 10.05
N GLU A 19 0.62 5.02 10.53
CA GLU A 19 1.16 6.26 11.09
C GLU A 19 1.69 7.24 10.02
N ALA A 20 1.71 6.85 8.74
CA ALA A 20 2.19 7.73 7.68
C ALA A 20 1.25 8.93 7.48
N ASP A 21 1.79 10.15 7.51
CA ASP A 21 1.06 11.38 7.21
C ASP A 21 1.37 11.85 5.78
N ALA A 22 0.35 11.90 4.92
CA ALA A 22 0.45 12.33 3.53
C ALA A 22 1.06 13.73 3.34
N ASN A 23 0.99 14.60 4.35
CA ASN A 23 1.47 15.98 4.28
C ASN A 23 2.87 16.16 4.89
N THR A 24 3.41 15.13 5.54
CA THR A 24 4.66 15.23 6.30
C THR A 24 5.63 14.15 5.85
N LEU A 25 6.59 14.56 5.01
CA LEU A 25 7.68 13.68 4.58
C LEU A 25 8.62 13.37 5.76
N PRO A 26 9.00 12.10 5.98
CA PRO A 26 10.01 11.71 6.96
C PRO A 26 11.33 12.43 6.70
N ASN A 27 11.98 12.88 7.77
CA ASN A 27 13.23 13.61 7.63
C ASN A 27 14.36 12.65 7.24
N LEU A 28 15.03 12.91 6.10
CA LEU A 28 16.19 12.12 5.68
C LEU A 28 17.31 12.06 6.73
N ASN A 29 17.37 13.06 7.61
CA ASN A 29 18.34 13.13 8.70
C ASN A 29 18.14 12.03 9.76
N GLU A 30 16.98 11.38 9.78
CA GLU A 30 16.72 10.22 10.65
C GLU A 30 17.42 8.96 10.13
N PHE A 31 17.78 8.92 8.85
CA PHE A 31 18.36 7.74 8.19
C PHE A 31 19.83 7.93 7.83
N ILE A 32 20.26 9.15 7.49
CA ILE A 32 21.63 9.41 7.01
C ILE A 32 22.46 10.08 8.12
N PRO A 33 23.70 9.61 8.39
CA PRO A 33 24.59 10.25 9.36
C PRO A 33 24.86 11.73 9.07
N ASN A 34 24.97 12.54 10.13
CA ASN A 34 25.10 14.01 10.03
C ASN A 34 26.34 14.48 9.24
N ASP A 35 27.46 13.79 9.38
CA ASP A 35 28.70 14.06 8.66
C ASP A 35 28.54 13.84 7.15
N ILE A 36 27.72 12.87 6.75
CA ILE A 36 27.40 12.58 5.35
C ILE A 36 26.39 13.59 4.79
N LEU A 37 25.36 13.96 5.56
CA LEU A 37 24.34 14.94 5.15
C LEU A 37 24.94 16.28 4.71
N GLN A 38 25.92 16.79 5.48
CA GLN A 38 26.58 18.07 5.17
C GLN A 38 27.24 18.06 3.79
N VAL A 39 27.80 16.91 3.40
CA VAL A 39 28.39 16.71 2.08
C VAL A 39 27.29 16.59 1.02
N LEU A 40 26.23 15.82 1.31
CA LEU A 40 25.16 15.57 0.35
C LEU A 40 24.36 16.81 -0.03
N TYR A 41 24.02 17.69 0.92
CA TYR A 41 23.16 18.87 0.70
C TYR A 41 23.60 19.75 -0.48
N GLN A 42 24.91 19.75 -0.79
CA GLN A 42 25.51 20.59 -1.83
C GLN A 42 25.64 19.88 -3.18
N THR A 43 25.17 18.63 -3.28
CA THR A 43 25.33 17.78 -4.46
C THR A 43 24.00 17.48 -5.14
N ARG A 44 24.06 16.95 -6.36
CA ARG A 44 22.88 16.40 -7.05
C ARG A 44 22.34 15.15 -6.34
N GLU A 45 23.16 14.47 -5.55
CA GLU A 45 22.76 13.26 -4.82
C GLU A 45 21.70 13.55 -3.76
N TRP A 46 21.69 14.75 -3.15
CA TRP A 46 20.62 15.15 -2.23
C TRP A 46 19.25 15.10 -2.88
N LYS A 47 19.10 15.67 -4.08
CA LYS A 47 17.84 15.63 -4.82
C LYS A 47 17.40 14.20 -5.11
N PHE A 48 18.36 13.34 -5.46
CA PHE A 48 18.09 11.92 -5.69
C PHE A 48 17.60 11.22 -4.41
N GLN A 49 18.23 11.46 -3.26
CA GLN A 49 17.74 10.95 -1.97
C GLN A 49 16.33 11.45 -1.66
N THR A 50 16.05 12.74 -1.89
CA THR A 50 14.71 13.30 -1.63
C THR A 50 13.64 12.66 -2.50
N THR A 51 13.93 12.40 -3.77
CA THR A 51 13.00 11.71 -4.68
C THR A 51 12.74 10.26 -4.25
N ILE A 52 13.78 9.55 -3.79
CA ILE A 52 13.60 8.18 -3.27
C ILE A 52 12.78 8.19 -1.98
N ASN A 53 13.06 9.14 -1.09
CA ASN A 53 12.31 9.29 0.16
C ASN A 53 10.83 9.61 -0.11
N GLU A 54 10.55 10.49 -1.06
CA GLU A 54 9.19 10.80 -1.51
C GLU A 54 8.50 9.59 -2.14
N LEU A 55 9.19 8.80 -2.96
CA LEU A 55 8.66 7.56 -3.53
C LEU A 55 8.26 6.57 -2.44
N ILE A 56 9.14 6.29 -1.48
CA ILE A 56 8.88 5.39 -0.35
C ILE A 56 7.69 5.92 0.46
N HIS A 57 7.70 7.21 0.80
CA HIS A 57 6.64 7.80 1.61
C HIS A 57 5.28 7.77 0.91
N THR A 58 5.24 8.05 -0.39
CA THR A 58 4.01 7.97 -1.19
C THR A 58 3.46 6.56 -1.22
N GLN A 59 4.32 5.53 -1.32
CA GLN A 59 3.89 4.13 -1.20
C GLN A 59 3.34 3.80 0.19
N ARG A 60 3.94 4.31 1.27
CA ARG A 60 3.42 4.13 2.65
C ARG A 60 2.04 4.74 2.81
N THR A 61 1.86 5.99 2.35
CA THR A 61 0.56 6.69 2.38
C THR A 61 -0.49 5.98 1.52
N HIS A 62 -0.09 5.41 0.39
CA HIS A 62 -0.99 4.60 -0.44
C HIS A 62 -1.41 3.30 0.29
N LEU A 63 -0.46 2.56 0.85
CA LEU A 63 -0.73 1.36 1.64
C LEU A 63 -1.61 1.65 2.86
N LYS A 64 -1.40 2.78 3.54
CA LYS A 64 -2.29 3.26 4.60
C LYS A 64 -3.73 3.37 4.11
N SER A 65 -3.94 3.98 2.94
CA SER A 65 -5.27 4.15 2.37
C SER A 65 -5.94 2.81 2.06
N LEU A 66 -5.18 1.84 1.52
CA LEU A 66 -5.68 0.49 1.26
C LEU A 66 -5.98 -0.28 2.56
N LYS A 67 -5.10 -0.19 3.57
CA LYS A 67 -5.31 -0.82 4.88
C LYS A 67 -6.51 -0.22 5.63
N ILE A 68 -6.73 1.09 5.52
CA ILE A 68 -7.95 1.75 6.03
C ILE A 68 -9.18 1.20 5.31
N MET A 69 -9.11 0.98 4.00
CA MET A 69 -10.21 0.36 3.24
C MET A 69 -10.58 -1.03 3.80
N VAL A 70 -9.59 -1.82 4.23
CA VAL A 70 -9.84 -3.10 4.90
C VAL A 70 -10.42 -2.89 6.30
N LYS A 71 -9.68 -2.23 7.20
CA LYS A 71 -9.99 -2.14 8.63
C LYS A 71 -11.25 -1.34 8.93
N CYS A 72 -11.48 -0.24 8.21
CA CYS A 72 -12.58 0.68 8.51
C CYS A 72 -13.83 0.43 7.65
N PHE A 73 -13.73 -0.35 6.57
CA PHE A 73 -14.87 -0.58 5.68
C PHE A 73 -15.14 -2.06 5.42
N ARG A 74 -14.17 -2.82 4.91
CA ARG A 74 -14.38 -4.23 4.58
C ARG A 74 -14.74 -5.06 5.81
N GLU A 75 -13.93 -5.00 6.86
CA GLU A 75 -14.16 -5.80 8.07
C GLU A 75 -15.49 -5.46 8.76
N PRO A 76 -15.89 -4.18 8.95
CA PRO A 76 -17.22 -3.84 9.44
C PRO A 76 -18.35 -4.35 8.53
N MET A 77 -18.19 -4.26 7.21
CA MET A 77 -19.19 -4.74 6.25
C MET A 77 -19.31 -6.26 6.20
N GLU A 78 -18.22 -7.01 6.40
CA GLU A 78 -18.22 -8.47 6.52
C GLU A 78 -19.00 -8.93 7.76
N ASN A 79 -18.90 -8.19 8.86
CA ASN A 79 -19.65 -8.44 10.09
C ASN A 79 -21.10 -7.92 10.04
N PHE A 80 -21.45 -7.15 9.00
CA PHE A 80 -22.77 -6.59 8.80
C PHE A 80 -23.65 -7.54 7.99
N HIS A 81 -24.72 -8.05 8.61
CA HIS A 81 -25.64 -9.03 8.03
C HIS A 81 -26.39 -8.55 6.76
N GLY A 82 -26.30 -7.27 6.40
CA GLY A 82 -26.95 -6.68 5.21
C GLY A 82 -26.08 -6.68 3.94
N MET A 83 -24.90 -7.30 3.96
CA MET A 83 -24.00 -7.43 2.80
C MET A 83 -23.79 -8.90 2.45
N SER A 84 -23.95 -9.24 1.16
CA SER A 84 -23.60 -10.57 0.66
C SER A 84 -22.13 -10.65 0.26
N PRO A 85 -21.52 -11.85 0.22
CA PRO A 85 -20.14 -12.02 -0.24
C PRO A 85 -19.90 -11.48 -1.66
N VAL A 86 -20.88 -11.60 -2.55
CA VAL A 86 -20.80 -11.07 -3.92
C VAL A 86 -20.79 -9.54 -3.94
N GLU A 87 -21.55 -8.91 -3.05
CA GLU A 87 -21.56 -7.45 -2.92
C GLU A 87 -20.25 -6.92 -2.33
N LEU A 88 -19.66 -7.65 -1.37
CA LEU A 88 -18.34 -7.33 -0.82
C LEU A 88 -17.24 -7.48 -1.88
N ASP A 89 -17.26 -8.59 -2.62
CA ASP A 89 -16.33 -8.83 -3.72
C ASP A 89 -16.46 -7.75 -4.81
N CYS A 90 -17.68 -7.32 -5.14
CA CYS A 90 -17.89 -6.21 -6.08
C CYS A 90 -17.24 -4.89 -5.62
N ILE A 91 -17.20 -4.63 -4.31
CA ILE A 91 -16.64 -3.39 -3.75
C ILE A 91 -15.12 -3.46 -3.59
N PHE A 92 -14.62 -4.54 -2.98
CA PHE A 92 -13.22 -4.65 -2.56
C PHE A 92 -12.36 -5.49 -3.52
N ARG A 93 -12.95 -6.36 -4.35
CA ARG A 93 -12.25 -7.20 -5.34
C ARG A 93 -10.93 -7.80 -4.81
N ASN A 94 -9.83 -7.63 -5.55
CA ASN A 94 -8.50 -8.13 -5.22
C ASN A 94 -7.68 -7.18 -4.31
N LEU A 95 -8.34 -6.45 -3.40
CA LEU A 95 -7.68 -5.50 -2.50
C LEU A 95 -6.48 -6.12 -1.75
N ASP A 96 -6.59 -7.36 -1.29
CA ASP A 96 -5.51 -8.04 -0.57
C ASP A 96 -4.28 -8.26 -1.46
N GLN A 97 -4.51 -8.61 -2.73
CA GLN A 97 -3.42 -8.76 -3.71
C GLN A 97 -2.73 -7.42 -3.96
N LEU A 98 -3.49 -6.33 -4.10
CA LEU A 98 -2.92 -4.99 -4.26
C LEU A 98 -2.08 -4.59 -3.05
N ILE A 99 -2.59 -4.80 -1.84
CA ILE A 99 -1.85 -4.51 -0.60
C ILE A 99 -0.52 -5.27 -0.60
N ASN A 100 -0.52 -6.55 -0.96
CA ASN A 100 0.70 -7.36 -1.01
C ASN A 100 1.69 -6.83 -2.06
N LEU A 101 1.25 -6.58 -3.29
CA LEU A 101 2.10 -6.07 -4.37
C LEU A 101 2.75 -4.71 -4.03
N HIS A 102 1.97 -3.79 -3.45
CA HIS A 102 2.49 -2.51 -3.00
C HIS A 102 3.41 -2.63 -1.78
N THR A 103 3.14 -3.59 -0.89
CA THR A 103 3.99 -3.89 0.27
C THR A 103 5.34 -4.44 -0.17
N ASP A 104 5.36 -5.39 -1.10
CA ASP A 104 6.58 -5.96 -1.65
C ASP A 104 7.44 -4.90 -2.35
N PHE A 105 6.81 -4.02 -3.13
CA PHE A 105 7.51 -2.91 -3.76
C PHE A 105 8.09 -1.93 -2.73
N LYS A 106 7.31 -1.52 -1.73
CA LYS A 106 7.79 -0.67 -0.62
C LYS A 106 8.98 -1.31 0.09
N ASN A 107 8.86 -2.58 0.46
CA ASN A 107 9.87 -3.30 1.22
C ASN A 107 11.16 -3.45 0.42
N ALA A 108 11.09 -3.70 -0.89
CA ALA A 108 12.26 -3.70 -1.75
C ALA A 108 12.99 -2.34 -1.73
N LEU A 109 12.25 -1.21 -1.79
CA LEU A 109 12.85 0.13 -1.72
C LEU A 109 13.51 0.40 -0.36
N LEU A 110 12.86 -0.01 0.74
CA LEU A 110 13.39 0.14 2.10
C LEU A 110 14.65 -0.68 2.29
N GLN A 111 14.62 -1.96 1.91
CA GLN A 111 15.76 -2.86 1.98
C GLN A 111 16.94 -2.31 1.17
N HIS A 112 16.69 -1.83 -0.04
CA HIS A 112 17.75 -1.25 -0.89
C HIS A 112 18.41 -0.02 -0.28
N ARG A 113 17.66 0.79 0.48
CA ARG A 113 18.21 1.91 1.25
C ARG A 113 18.97 1.44 2.49
N GLU A 114 18.49 0.40 3.16
CA GLU A 114 19.13 -0.18 4.34
C GLU A 114 20.49 -0.80 4.01
N GLU A 115 20.58 -1.52 2.88
CA GLU A 115 21.80 -2.15 2.39
C GLU A 115 22.79 -1.13 1.78
N ALA A 116 22.32 0.05 1.39
CA ALA A 116 23.17 1.10 0.85
C ALA A 116 24.11 1.64 1.93
N LYS A 117 25.39 1.80 1.58
CA LYS A 117 26.39 2.40 2.48
C LYS A 117 25.92 3.79 2.95
N ASP A 118 25.94 3.98 4.27
CA ASP A 118 25.50 5.20 4.96
C ASP A 118 24.03 5.56 4.71
N HIS A 119 23.22 4.59 4.27
CA HIS A 119 21.83 4.76 3.80
C HIS A 119 21.67 5.70 2.59
N VAL A 120 22.74 5.89 1.82
CA VAL A 120 22.75 6.75 0.63
C VAL A 120 22.62 5.90 -0.63
N VAL A 121 21.42 5.91 -1.22
CA VAL A 121 21.14 5.16 -2.44
C VAL A 121 21.75 5.88 -3.63
N ARG A 122 22.76 5.30 -4.28
CA ARG A 122 23.42 5.92 -5.46
C ARG A 122 22.92 5.39 -6.80
N ASN A 123 22.34 4.20 -6.80
CA ASN A 123 21.69 3.60 -7.96
C ASN A 123 20.44 2.88 -7.48
N ILE A 124 19.31 3.13 -8.11
CA ILE A 124 18.04 2.41 -7.89
C ILE A 124 17.52 1.77 -9.18
N GLY A 125 18.20 2.01 -10.31
CA GLY A 125 17.75 1.60 -11.64
C GLY A 125 17.59 0.09 -11.74
N ASP A 126 18.52 -0.68 -11.17
CA ASP A 126 18.44 -2.15 -11.21
C ASP A 126 17.23 -2.69 -10.45
N LEU A 127 16.89 -2.08 -9.30
CA LEU A 127 15.70 -2.42 -8.53
C LEU A 127 14.43 -2.11 -9.34
N ILE A 128 14.34 -0.91 -9.92
CA ILE A 128 13.19 -0.51 -10.73
C ILE A 128 13.07 -1.39 -11.98
N LEU A 129 14.18 -1.70 -12.65
CA LEU A 129 14.21 -2.58 -13.82
C LEU A 129 13.77 -4.01 -13.47
N LYS A 130 14.22 -4.53 -12.32
CA LYS A 130 13.76 -5.82 -11.81
C LYS A 130 12.26 -5.79 -11.55
N PHE A 131 11.76 -4.75 -10.87
CA PHE A 131 10.33 -4.59 -10.63
C PHE A 131 9.51 -4.55 -11.92
N VAL A 132 9.95 -3.75 -12.90
CA VAL A 132 9.29 -3.62 -14.20
C VAL A 132 9.36 -4.93 -15.01
N ARG A 133 10.42 -5.73 -14.84
CA ARG A 133 10.56 -7.01 -15.55
C ARG A 133 9.69 -8.09 -14.92
N ASP A 134 9.72 -8.19 -13.61
CA ASP A 134 9.21 -9.35 -12.89
C ASP A 134 7.75 -9.16 -12.49
N PHE A 135 7.31 -7.92 -12.22
CA PHE A 135 6.01 -7.64 -11.61
C PHE A 135 5.13 -6.67 -12.41
N ARG A 136 5.63 -6.02 -13.47
CA ARG A 136 4.85 -5.02 -14.23
C ARG A 136 3.49 -5.53 -14.67
N ASP A 137 3.46 -6.70 -15.29
CA ASP A 137 2.24 -7.20 -15.91
C ASP A 137 1.25 -7.69 -14.85
N GLU A 138 1.74 -8.34 -13.79
CA GLU A 138 0.93 -8.69 -12.63
C GLU A 138 0.36 -7.45 -11.94
N PHE A 139 1.19 -6.44 -11.70
CA PHE A 139 0.81 -5.20 -11.06
C PHE A 139 -0.22 -4.43 -11.89
N ALA A 140 0.03 -4.29 -13.19
CA ALA A 140 -0.90 -3.65 -14.10
C ALA A 140 -2.24 -4.38 -14.17
N HIS A 141 -2.21 -5.72 -14.20
CA HIS A 141 -3.42 -6.53 -14.19
C HIS A 141 -4.19 -6.39 -12.87
N ALA A 142 -3.51 -6.46 -11.73
CA ALA A 142 -4.13 -6.30 -10.42
C ALA A 142 -4.78 -4.92 -10.26
N CYS A 143 -4.10 -3.85 -10.69
CA CYS A 143 -4.66 -2.51 -10.68
C CYS A 143 -5.86 -2.39 -11.62
N ALA A 144 -5.76 -2.92 -12.85
CA ALA A 144 -6.85 -2.88 -13.82
C ALA A 144 -8.09 -3.63 -13.30
N TYR A 145 -7.89 -4.82 -12.75
CA TYR A 145 -8.97 -5.62 -12.18
C TYR A 145 -9.64 -4.92 -11.01
N PHE A 146 -8.90 -4.21 -10.15
CA PHE A 146 -9.48 -3.46 -9.04
C PHE A 146 -10.35 -2.27 -9.48
N ILE A 147 -10.03 -1.64 -10.62
CA ILE A 147 -10.72 -0.42 -11.09
C ILE A 147 -11.81 -0.67 -12.14
N GLU A 148 -11.82 -1.81 -12.82
CA GLU A 148 -12.69 -2.12 -13.98
C GLU A 148 -14.19 -1.80 -13.75
N ASP A 149 -14.77 -2.28 -12.65
CA ASP A 149 -16.13 -2.01 -12.16
C ASP A 149 -16.25 -0.98 -11.03
N GLN A 150 -15.31 -0.03 -10.89
CA GLN A 150 -15.40 0.98 -9.82
C GLN A 150 -16.74 1.74 -9.86
N ALA A 151 -17.27 2.02 -11.05
CA ALA A 151 -18.57 2.66 -11.21
C ALA A 151 -19.74 1.80 -10.70
N GLN A 152 -19.64 0.47 -10.80
CA GLN A 152 -20.66 -0.44 -10.28
C GLN A 152 -20.58 -0.53 -8.76
N ALA A 153 -19.37 -0.67 -8.21
CA ALA A 153 -19.12 -0.65 -6.77
C ALA A 153 -19.70 0.63 -6.12
N LEU A 154 -19.45 1.81 -6.72
CA LEU A 154 -19.99 3.08 -6.23
C LEU A 154 -21.52 3.14 -6.30
N LYS A 155 -22.14 2.57 -7.33
CA LYS A 155 -23.61 2.49 -7.42
C LYS A 155 -24.18 1.58 -6.33
N LEU A 156 -23.51 0.46 -6.05
CA LEU A 156 -23.90 -0.47 -5.00
C LEU A 156 -23.82 0.19 -3.62
N ILE A 157 -22.70 0.85 -3.31
CA ILE A 157 -22.53 1.61 -2.05
C ILE A 157 -23.65 2.63 -1.89
N LYS A 158 -23.90 3.47 -2.91
CA LYS A 158 -24.97 4.48 -2.88
C LYS A 158 -26.37 3.88 -2.66
N LYS A 159 -26.62 2.69 -3.20
CA LYS A 159 -27.88 1.97 -2.98
C LYS A 159 -27.98 1.48 -1.53
N LYS A 160 -26.90 0.94 -0.98
CA LYS A 160 -26.84 0.44 0.41
C LYS A 160 -26.95 1.57 1.43
N GLU A 161 -26.38 2.75 1.15
CA GLU A 161 -26.51 3.97 1.97
C GLU A 161 -27.95 4.45 2.15
N GLN A 162 -28.91 3.98 1.35
CA GLN A 162 -30.33 4.26 1.57
C GLN A 162 -30.90 3.51 2.80
N SER A 163 -30.24 2.43 3.23
CA SER A 163 -30.58 1.74 4.47
C SER A 163 -29.99 2.49 5.66
N PRO A 164 -30.80 2.85 6.68
CA PRO A 164 -30.32 3.52 7.88
C PRO A 164 -29.20 2.73 8.59
N ASP A 165 -29.29 1.41 8.62
CA ASP A 165 -28.34 0.54 9.30
C ASP A 165 -26.97 0.58 8.62
N PHE A 166 -26.95 0.52 7.29
CA PHE A 166 -25.71 0.63 6.51
C PHE A 166 -25.15 2.06 6.56
N ALA A 167 -26.01 3.08 6.53
CA ALA A 167 -25.57 4.47 6.68
C ALA A 167 -24.95 4.73 8.05
N GLN A 168 -25.43 4.05 9.10
CA GLN A 168 -24.82 4.10 10.43
C GLN A 168 -23.48 3.37 10.50
N LEU A 169 -23.32 2.26 9.78
CA LEU A 169 -22.05 1.54 9.66
C LEU A 169 -20.95 2.39 9.00
N MET A 170 -21.33 3.25 8.06
CA MET A 170 -20.40 4.08 7.27
C MET A 170 -20.00 5.41 7.93
N ARG A 171 -20.55 5.74 9.11
CA ARG A 171 -20.22 6.97 9.86
C ARG A 171 -19.08 6.73 10.84
#